data_AF-A0A0R1QFL5-F1
#
_entry.id   AF-A0A0R1QFL5-F1
#
_cell.length_a   1.000
_cell.length_b   1.000
_cell.length_c   1.000
_cell.angle_alpha   90.00
_cell.angle_beta   90.00
_cell.angle_gamma   90.00
#
_symmetry.space_group_name_H-M   'P 1'
#
loop_
_entity.id
_entity.type
_entity.pdbx_description
1 polymer ?
#
loop_
_entity_poly.entity_id
_entity_poly.type
_entity_poly.pdbx_seq_one_letter_code
_entity_poly.pdbx_strand_id
1 'polypeptide(L)'
;MAIKKNQICAICGNRFTLTEGLFLRDLSDLLKEQVLKTNSYAKDSSFICLKDMQRLRIDHMQTIIDQDLNIDHEMSDHLKKELAKDTYVITNINDTVYGKRTRGQKLADAVAKFGGSWGFIITFVIILVGWMALNVLHLFGIHFDPYPFILLNLFLSCVAAIQAPIIMMSQNRAADRDRFDSENDYKTNKKSEMEIRILHQKLDQLIEVQWPHILDIQKMQIEVLSEIENEIQSLKIDNEPKRERNTRHPNK
;
A
#
# COMPACT_ATOMS: atom_id res chain seq x y z
N MET A 1 -53.69 37.71 -9.17
CA MET A 1 -54.46 36.58 -9.73
C MET A 1 -54.04 35.34 -8.95
N ALA A 2 -54.93 34.70 -8.20
CA ALA A 2 -54.57 33.58 -7.33
C ALA A 2 -54.16 32.37 -8.18
N ILE A 3 -52.88 32.01 -8.16
CA ILE A 3 -52.35 30.87 -8.91
C ILE A 3 -52.92 29.60 -8.27
N LYS A 4 -53.77 28.86 -9.00
CA LYS A 4 -54.40 27.63 -8.48
C LYS A 4 -53.35 26.53 -8.31
N LYS A 5 -53.16 26.07 -7.07
CA LYS A 5 -52.32 24.91 -6.72
C LYS A 5 -53.02 23.61 -7.08
N ASN A 6 -52.79 23.12 -8.30
CA ASN A 6 -53.48 21.96 -8.85
C ASN A 6 -52.63 20.68 -8.90
N GLN A 7 -51.30 20.76 -8.72
CA GLN A 7 -50.42 19.59 -8.81
C GLN A 7 -50.15 19.01 -7.43
N ILE A 8 -50.19 17.68 -7.29
CA ILE A 8 -49.93 16.99 -6.03
C ILE A 8 -48.54 16.37 -6.10
N CYS A 9 -47.70 16.65 -5.11
CA CYS A 9 -46.38 16.05 -5.03
C CYS A 9 -46.48 14.55 -4.68
N ALA A 10 -45.78 13.71 -5.44
CA ALA A 10 -45.74 12.27 -5.24
C ALA A 10 -45.04 11.82 -3.94
N ILE A 11 -44.31 12.72 -3.27
CA ILE A 11 -43.54 12.42 -2.06
C ILE A 11 -44.23 12.99 -0.82
N CYS A 12 -44.43 14.32 -0.74
CA CYS A 12 -45.08 14.93 0.42
C CYS A 12 -46.61 15.00 0.37
N GLY A 13 -47.26 14.70 -0.76
CA GLY A 13 -48.72 14.73 -0.90
C GLY A 13 -49.36 16.14 -0.90
N ASN A 14 -48.56 17.19 -0.80
CA ASN A 14 -49.05 18.58 -0.79
C ASN A 14 -49.34 19.11 -2.20
N ARG A 15 -50.17 20.16 -2.28
CA ARG A 15 -50.52 20.83 -3.54
C ARG A 15 -49.58 22.00 -3.84
N PHE A 16 -49.10 22.06 -5.08
CA PHE A 16 -48.14 23.05 -5.57
C PHE A 16 -48.60 23.65 -6.91
N THR A 17 -47.98 24.78 -7.29
CA THR A 17 -48.11 25.36 -8.64
C THR A 17 -47.14 24.68 -9.61
N LEU A 18 -47.40 24.82 -10.91
CA LEU A 18 -46.52 24.27 -11.98
C LEU A 18 -45.08 24.82 -11.93
N THR A 19 -44.87 25.97 -11.28
CA THR A 19 -43.56 26.62 -11.11
C THR A 19 -42.81 26.16 -9.86
N GLU A 20 -43.45 25.43 -8.94
CA GLU A 20 -42.89 25.01 -7.65
C GLU A 20 -42.29 23.59 -7.69
N GLY A 21 -42.11 23.01 -8.89
CA GLY A 21 -41.63 21.64 -9.05
C GLY A 21 -41.60 21.16 -10.50
N LEU A 22 -41.17 19.92 -10.70
CA LEU A 22 -41.00 19.28 -12.01
C LEU A 22 -41.75 17.95 -12.10
N PHE A 23 -42.03 17.51 -13.34
CA PHE A 23 -42.55 16.18 -13.61
C PHE A 23 -41.42 15.16 -13.76
N LEU A 24 -41.65 13.91 -13.34
CA LEU A 24 -40.65 12.84 -13.43
C LEU A 24 -40.02 12.70 -14.82
N ARG A 25 -40.80 12.87 -15.90
CA ARG A 25 -40.28 12.81 -17.28
C ARG A 25 -39.11 13.77 -17.56
N ASP A 26 -39.08 14.90 -16.87
CA ASP A 26 -38.13 15.99 -17.08
C ASP A 26 -36.92 15.87 -16.13
N LEU A 27 -36.90 14.88 -15.23
CA LEU A 27 -35.78 14.59 -14.33
C LEU A 27 -34.71 13.71 -14.99
N SER A 28 -33.47 13.82 -14.51
CA SER A 28 -32.37 12.93 -14.87
C SER A 28 -32.63 11.48 -14.42
N ASP A 29 -32.07 10.52 -15.14
CA ASP A 29 -32.34 9.09 -14.92
C ASP A 29 -31.92 8.61 -13.51
N LEU A 30 -30.85 9.18 -12.97
CA LEU A 30 -30.37 8.97 -11.59
C LEU A 30 -31.43 9.36 -10.54
N LEU A 31 -32.07 10.51 -10.72
CA LEU A 31 -33.10 10.99 -9.77
C LEU A 31 -34.42 10.25 -9.94
N LYS A 32 -34.77 9.83 -11.16
CA LYS A 32 -35.94 8.95 -11.39
C LYS A 32 -35.80 7.64 -10.61
N GLU A 33 -34.62 7.02 -10.65
CA GLU A 33 -34.37 5.76 -9.94
C GLU A 33 -34.47 5.93 -8.41
N GLN A 34 -33.93 7.03 -7.88
CA GLN A 34 -34.06 7.43 -6.47
C GLN A 34 -35.51 7.66 -6.04
N VAL A 35 -36.30 8.32 -6.88
CA VAL A 35 -37.73 8.55 -6.64
C VAL A 35 -38.51 7.24 -6.62
N LEU A 36 -38.23 6.33 -7.57
CA LEU A 36 -38.87 5.01 -7.65
C LEU A 36 -38.54 4.12 -6.45
N LYS A 37 -37.32 4.22 -5.91
CA LYS A 37 -36.93 3.56 -4.65
C LYS A 37 -37.74 4.07 -3.44
N THR A 38 -38.03 5.38 -3.42
CA THR A 38 -38.76 6.01 -2.31
C THR A 38 -40.28 5.83 -2.44
N ASN A 39 -40.81 5.84 -3.66
CA ASN A 39 -42.23 5.62 -3.94
C ASN A 39 -42.40 4.80 -5.23
N SER A 40 -42.71 3.51 -5.05
CA SER A 40 -42.86 2.54 -6.14
C SER A 40 -44.09 2.78 -7.04
N TYR A 41 -45.00 3.69 -6.67
CA TYR A 41 -46.19 4.05 -7.45
C TYR A 41 -46.00 5.28 -8.33
N ALA A 42 -44.81 5.90 -8.30
CA ALA A 42 -44.51 7.07 -9.13
C ALA A 42 -44.45 6.68 -10.61
N LYS A 43 -45.23 7.39 -11.43
CA LYS A 43 -45.22 7.31 -12.91
C LYS A 43 -44.56 8.54 -13.51
N ASP A 44 -44.15 8.51 -14.78
CA ASP A 44 -43.53 9.64 -15.51
C ASP A 44 -44.36 10.94 -15.48
N SER A 45 -45.68 10.82 -15.31
CA SER A 45 -46.62 11.94 -15.17
C SER A 45 -46.72 12.50 -13.75
N SER A 46 -45.99 11.95 -12.79
CA SER A 46 -46.05 12.38 -11.38
C SER A 46 -45.24 13.65 -11.18
N PHE A 47 -45.73 14.51 -10.29
CA PHE A 47 -45.13 15.80 -9.98
C PHE A 47 -44.31 15.71 -8.68
N ILE A 48 -43.15 16.37 -8.63
CA ILE A 48 -42.30 16.48 -7.45
C ILE A 48 -42.02 17.95 -7.16
N CYS A 49 -42.16 18.35 -5.90
CA CYS A 49 -41.81 19.71 -5.48
C CYS A 49 -40.30 19.89 -5.35
N LEU A 50 -39.81 21.12 -5.60
CA LEU A 50 -38.38 21.47 -5.50
C LEU A 50 -37.76 21.07 -4.16
N LYS A 51 -38.49 21.25 -3.05
CA LYS A 51 -38.01 20.94 -1.70
C LYS A 51 -37.72 19.45 -1.49
N ASP A 52 -38.64 18.59 -1.92
CA ASP A 52 -38.46 17.13 -1.78
C ASP A 52 -37.40 16.62 -2.75
N MET A 53 -37.30 17.20 -3.95
CA MET A 53 -36.23 16.88 -4.90
C MET A 53 -34.85 17.21 -4.35
N GLN A 54 -34.66 18.39 -3.76
CA GLN A 54 -33.41 18.78 -3.10
C GLN A 54 -33.07 17.84 -1.94
N ARG A 55 -34.07 17.42 -1.15
CA ARG A 55 -33.87 16.47 -0.06
C ARG A 55 -33.41 15.11 -0.57
N LEU A 56 -34.02 14.58 -1.63
CA LEU A 56 -33.60 13.33 -2.26
C LEU A 56 -32.17 13.41 -2.81
N ARG A 57 -31.78 14.52 -3.46
CA ARG A 57 -30.41 14.72 -3.94
C ARG A 57 -29.37 14.61 -2.82
N ILE A 58 -29.62 15.27 -1.69
CA ILE A 58 -28.73 15.24 -0.52
C ILE A 58 -28.67 13.85 0.10
N ASP A 59 -29.83 13.20 0.26
CA ASP A 59 -29.93 11.84 0.82
C ASP A 59 -29.19 10.81 -0.05
N HIS A 60 -29.27 10.96 -1.37
CA HIS A 60 -28.51 10.16 -2.32
C HIS A 60 -27.00 10.33 -2.16
N MET A 61 -26.53 11.58 -2.11
CA MET A 61 -25.10 11.88 -1.91
C MET A 61 -24.59 11.29 -0.59
N GLN A 62 -25.36 11.44 0.50
CA GLN A 62 -25.02 10.86 1.80
C GLN A 62 -24.93 9.34 1.73
N THR A 63 -25.89 8.69 1.07
CA THR A 63 -25.89 7.23 0.89
C THR A 63 -24.64 6.75 0.16
N ILE A 64 -24.22 7.44 -0.91
CA ILE A 64 -23.01 7.10 -1.67
C ILE A 64 -21.77 7.23 -0.78
N ILE A 65 -21.65 8.34 -0.04
CA ILE A 65 -20.51 8.58 0.87
C ILE A 65 -20.45 7.51 1.96
N ASP A 66 -21.58 7.17 2.59
CA ASP A 66 -21.64 6.17 3.65
C ASP A 66 -21.29 4.77 3.12
N GLN A 67 -21.69 4.45 1.88
CA GLN A 67 -21.29 3.20 1.22
C GLN A 67 -19.77 3.15 0.99
N ASP A 68 -19.18 4.20 0.43
CA ASP A 68 -17.72 4.25 0.20
C ASP A 68 -16.91 4.14 1.48
N LEU A 69 -17.35 4.81 2.55
CA LEU A 69 -16.71 4.73 3.86
C LEU A 69 -16.78 3.32 4.44
N ASN A 70 -17.91 2.64 4.31
CA ASN A 70 -18.05 1.26 4.78
C ASN A 70 -17.13 0.30 4.02
N ILE A 71 -17.03 0.42 2.68
CA ILE A 71 -16.15 -0.42 1.86
C ILE A 71 -14.68 -0.17 2.25
N ASP A 72 -14.26 1.08 2.45
CA ASP A 72 -12.89 1.38 2.89
C ASP A 72 -12.57 0.83 4.30
N HIS A 73 -13.54 0.91 5.22
CA HIS A 73 -13.42 0.34 6.56
C HIS A 73 -13.29 -1.18 6.53
N GLU A 74 -14.13 -1.88 5.76
CA GLU A 74 -14.10 -3.33 5.63
C GLU A 74 -12.77 -3.82 5.03
N MET A 75 -12.34 -3.19 3.93
CA MET A 75 -11.05 -3.50 3.32
C MET A 75 -9.88 -3.25 4.28
N SER A 76 -9.91 -2.12 5.00
CA SER A 76 -8.84 -1.77 5.95
C SER A 76 -8.81 -2.69 7.18
N ASP A 77 -9.96 -3.20 7.65
CA ASP A 77 -10.02 -4.16 8.76
C ASP A 77 -9.54 -5.55 8.33
N HIS A 78 -9.95 -6.01 7.14
CA HIS A 78 -9.48 -7.26 6.56
C HIS A 78 -7.95 -7.24 6.38
N LEU A 79 -7.43 -6.13 5.87
CA LEU A 79 -6.00 -5.87 5.75
C LEU A 79 -5.27 -5.95 7.10
N LYS A 80 -5.78 -5.25 8.13
CA LYS A 80 -5.18 -5.28 9.46
C LYS A 80 -5.13 -6.70 10.03
N LYS A 81 -6.16 -7.50 9.80
CA LYS A 81 -6.19 -8.91 10.24
C LYS A 81 -5.14 -9.75 9.51
N GLU A 82 -4.99 -9.61 8.20
CA GLU A 82 -3.97 -10.35 7.45
C GLU A 82 -2.56 -9.92 7.85
N LEU A 83 -2.29 -8.62 8.01
CA LEU A 83 -1.01 -8.12 8.51
C LEU A 83 -0.72 -8.51 9.96
N ALA A 84 -1.75 -8.64 10.80
CA ALA A 84 -1.59 -9.01 12.21
C ALA A 84 -1.39 -10.51 12.45
N LYS A 85 -1.90 -11.37 11.54
CA LYS A 85 -1.71 -12.83 11.62
C LYS A 85 -0.24 -13.21 11.49
N ASP A 86 0.50 -12.47 10.70
CA ASP A 86 1.91 -12.74 10.52
C ASP A 86 2.75 -11.95 11.54
N THR A 87 3.18 -12.66 12.58
CA THR A 87 4.08 -12.14 13.62
C THR A 87 5.49 -11.90 13.05
N TYR A 88 5.63 -10.89 12.19
CA TYR A 88 6.91 -10.46 11.62
C TYR A 88 7.67 -9.59 12.63
N VAL A 89 8.11 -10.19 13.73
CA VAL A 89 9.20 -9.59 14.51
C VAL A 89 10.45 -9.77 13.65
N ILE A 90 10.97 -8.69 13.08
CA ILE A 90 12.35 -8.64 12.59
C ILE A 90 13.21 -8.84 13.83
N THR A 91 13.42 -10.10 14.20
CA THR A 91 14.29 -10.43 15.32
C THR A 91 15.67 -9.96 14.94
N ASN A 92 16.24 -9.09 15.76
CA ASN A 92 17.64 -8.74 15.62
C ASN A 92 18.42 -10.04 15.75
N ILE A 93 19.00 -10.51 14.63
CA ILE A 93 19.66 -11.82 14.50
C ILE A 93 20.74 -11.95 15.59
N ASN A 94 21.28 -10.81 16.03
CA ASN A 94 22.29 -10.69 17.06
C ASN A 94 21.83 -11.12 18.48
N ASP A 95 20.53 -11.06 18.79
CA ASP A 95 20.03 -11.27 20.16
C ASP A 95 19.41 -12.66 20.38
N THR A 96 18.81 -13.28 19.36
CA THR A 96 18.06 -14.54 19.53
C THR A 96 18.89 -15.81 19.26
N VAL A 97 19.89 -15.76 18.38
CA VAL A 97 20.73 -16.92 18.03
C VAL A 97 22.07 -16.90 18.76
N TYR A 98 22.57 -15.73 19.17
CA TYR A 98 23.90 -15.60 19.80
C TYR A 98 23.89 -15.59 21.33
N GLY A 99 22.79 -16.02 21.94
CA GLY A 99 22.70 -16.30 23.37
C GLY A 99 23.70 -17.39 23.80
N LYS A 100 24.95 -16.98 24.00
CA LYS A 100 26.11 -17.72 24.56
C LYS A 100 26.87 -18.63 23.59
N ARG A 101 27.69 -18.04 22.70
CA ARG A 101 28.81 -18.75 22.04
C ARG A 101 29.69 -19.44 23.08
N THR A 102 30.00 -20.72 22.89
CA THR A 102 30.88 -21.45 23.80
C THR A 102 32.32 -20.95 23.70
N ARG A 103 33.13 -21.15 24.74
CA ARG A 103 34.56 -20.73 24.72
C ARG A 103 35.33 -21.41 23.57
N GLY A 104 35.01 -22.67 23.27
CA GLY A 104 35.59 -23.41 22.15
C GLY A 104 35.23 -22.82 20.79
N GLN A 105 33.98 -22.39 20.58
CA GLN A 105 33.56 -21.72 19.34
C GLN A 105 34.27 -20.37 19.15
N LYS A 106 34.42 -19.58 20.22
CA LYS A 106 35.17 -18.31 20.18
C LYS A 106 36.64 -18.54 19.82
N LEU A 107 37.27 -19.58 20.37
CA LEU A 107 38.65 -19.93 20.07
C LEU A 107 38.79 -20.40 18.61
N ALA A 108 37.91 -21.28 18.14
CA ALA A 108 37.92 -21.76 16.76
C ALA A 108 37.74 -20.62 15.75
N ASP A 109 36.83 -19.67 16.00
CA ASP A 109 36.66 -18.46 15.18
C ASP A 109 37.92 -17.59 15.15
N ALA A 110 38.58 -17.40 16.30
CA ALA A 110 39.80 -16.61 16.39
C ALA A 110 40.96 -17.28 15.63
N VAL A 111 41.12 -18.61 15.78
CA VAL A 111 42.14 -19.39 15.08
C VAL A 111 41.90 -19.40 13.57
N ALA A 112 40.65 -19.58 13.12
CA ALA A 112 40.30 -19.53 11.70
C ALA A 112 40.56 -18.15 11.10
N LYS A 113 40.22 -17.06 11.82
CA LYS A 113 40.48 -15.69 11.38
C LYS A 113 41.97 -15.37 11.30
N PHE A 114 42.77 -15.87 12.25
CA PHE A 114 44.22 -15.69 12.24
C PHE A 114 44.89 -16.50 11.12
N GLY A 115 44.51 -17.78 10.98
CA GLY A 115 45.02 -18.67 9.95
C GLY A 115 44.66 -18.25 8.51
N GLY A 116 43.56 -17.51 8.33
CA GLY A 116 43.15 -16.95 7.03
C GLY A 116 43.81 -15.62 6.65
N SER A 117 44.72 -15.08 7.47
CA SER A 117 45.37 -13.79 7.20
C SER A 117 46.61 -13.93 6.32
N TRP A 118 46.78 -13.01 5.37
CA TRP A 118 47.99 -12.91 4.54
C TRP A 118 49.27 -12.75 5.36
N GLY A 119 49.23 -12.04 6.49
CA GLY A 119 50.40 -11.87 7.36
C GLY A 119 50.84 -13.17 8.05
N PHE A 120 49.88 -14.03 8.41
CA PHE A 120 50.18 -15.35 8.97
C PHE A 120 50.88 -16.24 7.94
N ILE A 121 50.36 -16.29 6.71
CA ILE A 121 50.93 -17.09 5.61
C ILE A 121 52.39 -16.69 5.36
N ILE A 122 52.68 -15.39 5.25
CA ILE A 122 54.03 -14.88 4.99
C ILE A 122 54.98 -15.23 6.15
N THR A 123 54.56 -14.99 7.39
CA THR A 123 55.38 -15.30 8.58
C THR A 123 55.65 -16.80 8.71
N PHE A 124 54.63 -17.62 8.43
CA PHE A 124 54.74 -19.08 8.45
C PHE A 124 55.77 -19.59 7.42
N VAL A 125 55.73 -19.07 6.19
CA VAL A 125 56.70 -19.40 5.15
C VAL A 125 58.12 -18.98 5.55
N ILE A 126 58.30 -17.78 6.13
CA ILE A 126 59.61 -17.32 6.61
C ILE A 126 60.18 -18.26 7.69
N ILE A 127 59.34 -18.68 8.65
CA ILE A 127 59.75 -19.62 9.69
C ILE A 127 60.17 -20.97 9.08
N LEU A 128 59.42 -21.49 8.10
CA LEU A 128 59.77 -22.74 7.42
C LEU A 128 61.12 -22.64 6.69
N VAL A 129 61.32 -21.58 5.92
CA VAL A 129 62.59 -21.34 5.22
C VAL A 129 63.73 -21.16 6.22
N GLY A 130 63.50 -20.45 7.32
CA GLY A 130 64.47 -20.29 8.42
C GLY A 130 64.83 -21.63 9.08
N TRP A 131 63.85 -22.49 9.34
CA TRP A 131 64.07 -23.83 9.89
C TRP A 131 64.91 -24.70 8.96
N MET A 132 64.60 -24.70 7.66
CA MET A 132 65.36 -25.42 6.66
C MET A 132 66.80 -24.89 6.58
N ALA A 133 66.99 -23.57 6.53
CA ALA A 133 68.31 -22.94 6.47
C ALA A 133 69.18 -23.27 7.69
N LEU A 134 68.61 -23.22 8.90
CA LEU A 134 69.31 -23.57 10.14
C LEU A 134 69.78 -25.04 10.15
N ASN A 135 68.94 -25.97 9.68
CA ASN A 135 69.28 -27.40 9.63
C ASN A 135 70.24 -27.75 8.49
N VAL A 136 70.20 -27.05 7.35
CA VAL A 136 71.15 -27.28 6.23
C VAL A 136 72.54 -26.73 6.53
N LEU A 137 72.64 -25.58 7.19
CA LEU A 137 73.92 -24.91 7.48
C LEU A 137 74.67 -25.54 8.66
N HIS A 138 74.10 -26.57 9.32
CA HIS A 138 74.69 -27.26 10.47
C HIS A 138 75.25 -26.31 11.55
N LEU A 139 74.54 -25.21 11.82
CA LEU A 139 75.04 -24.08 12.65
C LEU A 139 75.46 -24.49 14.07
N PHE A 140 74.99 -25.65 14.57
CA PHE A 140 75.27 -26.17 15.92
C PHE A 140 76.05 -27.49 15.94
N GLY A 141 76.55 -28.00 14.80
CA GLY A 141 77.31 -29.25 14.74
C GLY A 141 76.51 -30.52 15.09
N ILE A 142 75.21 -30.40 15.33
CA ILE A 142 74.27 -31.48 15.68
C ILE A 142 73.23 -31.59 14.56
N HIS A 143 72.99 -32.81 14.06
CA HIS A 143 72.03 -33.08 12.99
C HIS A 143 70.62 -33.22 13.59
N PHE A 144 69.97 -32.10 13.86
CA PHE A 144 68.66 -32.10 14.54
C PHE A 144 67.52 -32.58 13.62
N ASP A 145 67.48 -32.11 12.36
CA ASP A 145 66.51 -32.54 11.34
C ASP A 145 67.16 -32.57 9.94
N PRO A 146 68.03 -33.54 9.63
CA PRO A 146 68.69 -33.63 8.33
C PRO A 146 67.69 -33.92 7.19
N TYR A 147 68.05 -33.50 5.97
CA TYR A 147 67.25 -33.77 4.76
C TYR A 147 66.94 -35.27 4.67
N PRO A 148 65.66 -35.69 4.61
CA PRO A 148 64.47 -35.00 4.08
C PRO A 148 63.52 -34.30 5.09
N PHE A 149 64.00 -33.85 6.26
CA PHE A 149 63.23 -33.09 7.27
C PHE A 149 62.01 -33.83 7.86
N ILE A 150 62.22 -34.95 8.54
CA ILE A 150 61.14 -35.78 9.07
C ILE A 150 60.35 -35.10 10.19
N LEU A 151 61.02 -34.32 11.05
CA LEU A 151 60.37 -33.64 12.18
C LEU A 151 59.49 -32.50 11.69
N LEU A 152 59.99 -31.72 10.71
CA LEU A 152 59.23 -30.67 10.07
C LEU A 152 57.96 -31.23 9.40
N ASN A 153 58.08 -32.33 8.67
CA ASN A 153 56.96 -32.99 8.01
C ASN A 153 55.91 -33.51 9.01
N LEU A 154 56.35 -34.08 10.14
CA LEU A 154 55.46 -34.54 11.20
C LEU A 154 54.69 -33.36 11.82
N PHE A 155 55.38 -32.26 12.10
CA PHE A 155 54.78 -31.06 12.66
C PHE A 155 53.74 -30.45 11.71
N LEU A 156 54.09 -30.26 10.44
CA LEU A 156 53.17 -29.76 9.42
C LEU A 156 51.91 -30.62 9.28
N SER A 157 52.07 -31.95 9.30
CA SER A 157 50.95 -32.89 9.21
C SER A 157 50.02 -32.77 10.42
N CYS A 158 50.57 -32.63 11.63
CA CYS A 158 49.78 -32.44 12.84
C CYS A 158 49.00 -31.12 12.83
N VAL A 159 49.66 -30.02 12.43
CA VAL A 159 49.03 -28.70 12.29
C VAL A 159 47.88 -28.76 11.28
N ALA A 160 48.12 -29.33 10.10
CA ALA A 160 47.10 -29.45 9.05
C ALA A 160 45.90 -30.30 9.50
N ALA A 161 46.15 -31.41 10.20
CA ALA A 161 45.11 -32.30 10.70
C ALA A 161 44.17 -31.62 11.71
N ILE A 162 44.71 -30.76 12.59
CA ILE A 162 43.92 -29.98 13.55
C ILE A 162 43.25 -28.78 12.86
N GLN A 163 43.89 -28.19 11.85
CA GLN A 163 43.40 -27.02 11.15
C GLN A 163 42.13 -27.30 10.34
N ALA A 164 42.08 -28.42 9.61
CA ALA A 164 40.94 -28.78 8.76
C ALA A 164 39.57 -28.78 9.50
N PRO A 165 39.39 -29.45 10.66
CA PRO A 165 38.13 -29.43 11.39
C PRO A 165 37.82 -28.06 12.01
N ILE A 166 38.84 -27.29 12.43
CA ILE A 166 38.61 -25.92 12.93
C ILE A 166 38.06 -25.01 11.83
N ILE A 167 38.65 -25.10 10.63
CA ILE A 167 38.16 -24.38 9.44
C ILE A 167 36.72 -24.84 9.15
N MET A 168 36.46 -26.15 9.09
CA MET A 168 35.13 -26.69 8.82
C MET A 168 34.08 -26.25 9.85
N MET A 169 34.43 -26.23 11.15
CA MET A 169 33.56 -25.73 12.21
C MET A 169 33.28 -24.22 12.08
N SER A 170 34.23 -23.43 11.59
CA SER A 170 34.03 -22.00 11.32
C SER A 170 33.15 -21.78 10.09
N GLN A 171 33.33 -22.59 9.04
CA GLN A 171 32.54 -22.54 7.80
C GLN A 171 31.10 -22.99 8.04
N ASN A 172 30.86 -24.10 8.75
CA ASN A 172 29.52 -24.55 9.06
C ASN A 172 28.72 -23.48 9.82
N ARG A 173 29.39 -22.79 10.76
CA ARG A 173 28.78 -21.68 11.51
C ARG A 173 28.56 -20.43 10.65
N ALA A 174 29.42 -20.16 9.67
CA ALA A 174 29.17 -19.09 8.70
C ALA A 174 27.97 -19.43 7.82
N ALA A 175 27.88 -20.65 7.29
CA ALA A 175 26.76 -21.12 6.49
C ALA A 175 25.44 -21.13 7.26
N ASP A 176 25.46 -21.48 8.55
CA ASP A 176 24.28 -21.38 9.41
C ASP A 176 23.80 -19.92 9.52
N ARG A 177 24.71 -18.95 9.70
CA ARG A 177 24.37 -17.52 9.71
C ARG A 177 23.78 -17.08 8.37
N ASP A 178 24.45 -17.40 7.28
CA ASP A 178 24.00 -17.02 5.94
C ASP A 178 22.61 -17.59 5.63
N ARG A 179 22.31 -18.80 6.12
CA ARG A 179 20.98 -19.41 6.01
C ARG A 179 19.92 -18.64 6.81
N PHE A 180 20.22 -18.26 8.05
CA PHE A 180 19.29 -17.47 8.88
C PHE A 180 19.06 -16.08 8.30
N ASP A 181 20.11 -15.42 7.82
CA ASP A 181 20.01 -14.11 7.18
C ASP A 181 19.17 -14.21 5.90
N SER A 182 19.40 -15.23 5.07
CA SER A 182 18.59 -15.50 3.88
C SER A 182 17.11 -15.77 4.20
N GLU A 183 16.82 -16.49 5.29
CA GLU A 183 15.44 -16.74 5.73
C GLU A 183 14.75 -15.45 6.21
N ASN A 184 15.48 -14.60 6.93
CA ASN A 184 14.98 -13.30 7.37
C ASN A 184 14.72 -12.34 6.20
N ASP A 185 15.64 -12.31 5.23
CA ASP A 185 15.49 -11.55 4.00
C ASP A 185 14.29 -12.05 3.17
N TYR A 186 14.11 -13.37 3.08
CA TYR A 186 12.95 -13.98 2.43
C TYR A 186 11.63 -13.55 3.08
N LYS A 187 11.55 -13.60 4.42
CA LYS A 187 10.36 -13.15 5.18
C LYS A 187 10.10 -11.66 4.96
N THR A 188 11.14 -10.84 4.98
CA THR A 188 11.02 -9.39 4.74
C THR A 188 10.51 -9.12 3.33
N ASN A 189 11.06 -9.80 2.31
CA ASN A 189 10.64 -9.64 0.93
C ASN A 189 9.19 -10.11 0.72
N LYS A 190 8.78 -11.21 1.35
CA LYS A 190 7.38 -11.69 1.32
C LYS A 190 6.42 -10.68 1.94
N LYS A 191 6.83 -10.04 3.04
CA LYS A 191 6.06 -8.94 3.64
C LYS A 191 5.93 -7.76 2.69
N SER A 192 7.03 -7.31 2.07
CA SER A 192 6.98 -6.22 1.07
C SER A 192 6.11 -6.58 -0.13
N GLU A 193 6.18 -7.82 -0.65
CA GLU A 193 5.30 -8.31 -1.72
C GLU A 193 3.83 -8.21 -1.32
N MET A 194 3.50 -8.61 -0.09
CA MET A 194 2.14 -8.52 0.43
C MET A 194 1.68 -7.06 0.57
N GLU A 195 2.48 -6.19 1.18
CA GLU A 195 2.19 -4.75 1.32
C GLU A 195 1.94 -4.08 -0.04
N ILE A 196 2.73 -4.43 -1.07
CA ILE A 196 2.54 -3.94 -2.44
C ILE A 196 1.22 -4.45 -3.03
N ARG A 197 0.90 -5.75 -2.87
CA ARG A 197 -0.37 -6.32 -3.35
C ARG A 197 -1.57 -5.61 -2.73
N ILE A 198 -1.48 -5.30 -1.44
CA ILE A 198 -2.49 -4.55 -0.70
C ILE A 198 -2.66 -3.14 -1.27
N LEU A 199 -1.55 -2.43 -1.47
CA LEU A 199 -1.59 -1.09 -2.07
C LEU A 199 -2.25 -1.10 -3.45
N HIS A 200 -1.97 -2.14 -4.25
CA HIS A 200 -2.66 -2.35 -5.52
C HIS A 200 -4.16 -2.56 -5.35
N GLN A 201 -4.60 -3.43 -4.43
CA GLN A 201 -6.03 -3.63 -4.17
C GLN A 201 -6.73 -2.33 -3.74
N LYS A 202 -6.08 -1.52 -2.89
CA LYS A 202 -6.62 -0.20 -2.52
C LYS A 202 -6.72 0.73 -3.71
N LEU A 203 -5.72 0.74 -4.59
CA LEU A 203 -5.73 1.55 -5.81
C LEU A 203 -6.85 1.12 -6.76
N ASP A 204 -7.03 -0.18 -6.95
CA ASP A 204 -8.09 -0.73 -7.80
C ASP A 204 -9.47 -0.34 -7.25
N GLN A 205 -9.67 -0.44 -5.92
CA GLN A 205 -10.91 0.02 -5.29
C GLN A 205 -11.17 1.53 -5.49
N LEU A 206 -10.13 2.37 -5.37
CA LEU A 206 -10.26 3.81 -5.62
C LEU A 206 -10.73 4.10 -7.05
N ILE A 207 -10.19 3.37 -8.04
CA ILE A 207 -10.49 3.57 -9.46
C ILE A 207 -11.84 2.97 -9.86
N GLU A 208 -12.18 1.78 -9.36
CA GLU A 208 -13.38 1.05 -9.79
C GLU A 208 -14.64 1.48 -9.05
N VAL A 209 -14.53 1.86 -7.76
CA VAL A 209 -15.69 2.18 -6.92
C VAL A 209 -15.82 3.68 -6.68
N GLN A 210 -14.78 4.33 -6.14
CA GLN A 210 -14.89 5.73 -5.69
C GLN A 210 -14.90 6.73 -6.85
N TRP A 211 -14.13 6.51 -7.91
CA TRP A 211 -14.09 7.42 -9.06
C TRP A 211 -15.46 7.60 -9.74
N PRO A 212 -16.22 6.53 -10.06
CA PRO A 212 -17.59 6.66 -10.56
C PRO A 212 -18.49 7.51 -9.65
N HIS A 213 -18.42 7.29 -8.33
CA HIS A 213 -19.20 8.07 -7.36
C HIS A 213 -18.85 9.56 -7.38
N ILE A 214 -17.56 9.91 -7.47
CA ILE A 214 -17.13 11.31 -7.61
C ILE A 214 -17.66 11.90 -8.93
N LEU A 215 -17.63 11.15 -10.03
CA LEU A 215 -18.16 11.62 -11.31
C LEU A 215 -19.67 11.85 -11.25
N ASP A 216 -20.43 11.00 -10.56
CA ASP A 216 -21.88 11.17 -10.42
C ASP A 216 -22.24 12.36 -9.53
N ILE A 217 -21.47 12.59 -8.46
CA ILE A 217 -21.55 13.82 -7.65
C ILE A 217 -21.28 15.06 -8.52
N GLN A 218 -20.24 15.04 -9.35
CA GLN A 218 -19.90 16.14 -10.25
C GLN A 218 -21.01 16.41 -11.28
N LYS A 219 -21.59 15.36 -11.88
CA LYS A 219 -22.74 15.49 -12.79
C LYS A 219 -23.93 16.16 -12.10
N MET A 220 -24.24 15.75 -10.87
CA MET A 220 -25.34 16.32 -10.09
C MET A 220 -25.08 17.81 -9.77
N GLN A 221 -23.85 18.18 -9.46
CA GLN A 221 -23.49 19.59 -9.25
C GLN A 221 -23.70 20.43 -10.52
N ILE A 222 -23.33 19.91 -11.69
CA ILE A 222 -23.57 20.58 -12.98
C ILE A 222 -25.07 20.71 -13.28
N GLU A 223 -25.87 19.67 -12.97
CA GLU A 223 -27.33 19.71 -13.13
C GLU A 223 -27.96 20.81 -12.27
N VAL A 224 -27.54 20.92 -11.00
CA VAL A 224 -27.99 21.99 -10.08
C VAL A 224 -27.57 23.37 -10.58
N LEU A 225 -26.33 23.52 -11.07
CA LEU A 225 -25.85 24.80 -11.63
C LEU A 225 -26.65 25.23 -12.86
N SER A 226 -26.96 24.29 -13.75
CA SER A 226 -27.82 24.52 -14.92
C SER A 226 -29.24 24.92 -14.51
N GLU A 227 -29.81 24.29 -13.48
CA GLU A 227 -31.12 24.65 -12.93
C GLU A 227 -31.14 26.08 -12.38
N ILE A 228 -30.12 26.46 -11.60
CA ILE A 228 -29.96 27.83 -11.08
C ILE A 228 -29.79 28.84 -12.22
N GLU A 229 -28.99 28.51 -13.25
CA GLU A 229 -28.81 29.39 -14.40
C GLU A 229 -30.14 29.65 -15.12
N ASN A 230 -30.93 28.60 -15.35
CA ASN A 230 -32.24 28.71 -15.98
C ASN A 230 -33.22 29.54 -15.14
N GLU A 231 -33.24 29.38 -13.81
CA GLU A 231 -34.02 30.23 -12.91
C GLU A 231 -33.60 31.70 -13.00
N ILE A 232 -32.29 32.00 -12.95
CA ILE A 232 -31.78 33.37 -13.09
C ILE A 232 -32.18 33.98 -14.44
N GLN A 233 -32.08 33.21 -15.54
CA GLN A 233 -32.49 33.69 -16.86
C GLN A 233 -33.99 33.98 -16.91
N SER A 234 -34.84 33.10 -16.36
CA SER A 234 -36.28 33.33 -16.30
C SER A 234 -36.65 34.59 -15.50
N LEU A 235 -36.01 34.80 -14.33
CA LEU A 235 -36.20 36.01 -13.52
C LEU A 235 -35.74 37.28 -14.25
N LYS A 236 -34.71 37.19 -15.09
CA LYS A 236 -34.23 38.31 -15.90
C LYS A 236 -35.20 38.66 -17.03
N ILE A 237 -35.80 37.66 -17.67
CA ILE A 237 -36.83 37.84 -18.71
C ILE A 237 -38.09 38.49 -18.13
N ASP A 238 -38.51 38.07 -16.93
CA ASP A 238 -39.68 38.65 -16.26
C ASP A 238 -39.48 40.11 -15.80
N ASN A 239 -38.23 40.52 -15.58
CA ASN A 239 -37.86 41.89 -15.19
C ASN A 239 -37.52 42.82 -16.37
N GLU A 240 -37.55 42.35 -17.63
CA GLU A 240 -37.38 43.24 -18.78
C GLU A 240 -38.62 44.14 -18.96
N PRO A 241 -38.47 45.48 -19.00
CA PRO A 241 -39.60 46.39 -19.10
C PRO A 241 -40.30 46.18 -20.46
N LYS A 242 -41.60 45.82 -20.42
CA LYS A 242 -42.46 45.73 -21.61
C LYS A 242 -42.44 47.06 -22.35
N ARG A 243 -41.65 47.17 -23.43
CA ARG A 243 -41.71 48.31 -24.35
C ARG A 243 -43.13 48.41 -24.89
N GLU A 244 -43.85 49.44 -24.46
CA GLU A 244 -45.18 49.78 -24.98
C GLU A 244 -45.12 49.89 -26.50
N ARG A 245 -45.83 48.97 -27.18
CA ARG A 245 -45.91 48.94 -28.63
C ARG A 245 -46.88 50.05 -29.05
N ASN A 246 -46.35 51.26 -29.26
CA ASN A 246 -47.10 52.43 -29.71
C ASN A 246 -47.69 52.17 -31.11
N THR A 247 -48.94 51.71 -31.15
CA THR A 247 -49.73 51.58 -32.39
C THR A 247 -50.11 52.97 -32.87
N ARG A 248 -49.28 53.59 -33.71
CA ARG A 248 -49.71 54.76 -34.49
C ARG A 248 -50.67 54.31 -35.58
N HIS A 249 -51.96 54.49 -35.33
CA HIS A 249 -52.95 54.65 -36.39
C HIS A 249 -52.62 55.93 -37.18
N PRO A 250 -52.45 55.89 -38.51
CA PRO A 250 -52.48 57.11 -39.30
C PRO A 250 -53.96 57.53 -39.42
N ASN A 251 -54.28 58.70 -38.89
CA ASN A 251 -55.60 59.30 -38.99
C ASN A 251 -55.50 60.47 -39.98
N LYS A 252 -56.31 60.36 -41.05
CA LYS A 252 -56.52 61.30 -42.17
C LYS A 252 -55.41 61.45 -43.21
#